data_AF-A0A453KS89-F1
#
_entry.id   AF-A0A453KS89-F1
#
_cell.length_a   1.000
_cell.length_b   1.000
_cell.length_c   1.000
_cell.angle_alpha   90.00
_cell.angle_beta   90.00
_cell.angle_gamma   90.00
#
_symmetry.space_group_name_H-M   'P 1'
#
loop_
_entity.id
_entity.type
_entity.pdbx_description
1 polymer ?
#
loop_
_entity_poly.entity_id
_entity_poly.type
_entity_poly.pdbx_seq_one_letter_code
_entity_poly.pdbx_strand_id
1 'polypeptide(L)'
;MASLTLPPAPPNPRQDAIDLHKAFKGFGCDSTTVSNILSHRDSMQRGYIQQEYKTMYSEELSHRISSELSGNHKKALSLWILDPAGRDATVLKEALSAESLDLKAATDIICSRTPSQLQIMKQTYYAKFGTYLEHDISQQASGDHQKILLAYVGIPRYEGPEVDPTIVTHDAKDLYKAGEKKLGTDEKTFIRIFTERSWAHMAAVASAYRHMYDRSLQKVVKNETSGNFEVALLTILRCAENPAKYFAKVLRKSMKGLGTDDKTLVRVVVTRTEIDMQYIKAEYYKKYKKPLADAIHSETSGGYRTFLLSLVGSH
;
A
#
# COMPACT_ATOMS: atom_id res chain seq x y z
N MET A 1 -7.57 10.24 -7.03
CA MET A 1 -6.76 10.86 -8.09
C MET A 1 -5.31 10.78 -7.69
N ALA A 2 -4.45 10.44 -8.65
CA ALA A 2 -3.00 10.44 -8.48
C ALA A 2 -2.47 11.84 -8.15
N SER A 3 -1.36 11.91 -7.41
CA SER A 3 -0.61 13.16 -7.18
C SER A 3 0.60 13.30 -8.10
N LEU A 4 0.94 12.25 -8.84
CA LEU A 4 2.07 12.25 -9.77
C LEU A 4 1.90 13.39 -10.78
N THR A 5 2.88 14.30 -10.82
CA THR A 5 2.91 15.39 -11.78
C THR A 5 3.80 15.00 -12.95
N LEU A 6 3.24 15.02 -14.16
CA LEU A 6 4.00 14.75 -15.39
C LEU A 6 4.32 16.07 -16.09
N PRO A 7 5.52 16.22 -16.69
CA PRO A 7 5.81 17.38 -17.50
C PRO A 7 4.88 17.42 -18.74
N PRO A 8 4.48 18.60 -19.24
CA PRO A 8 3.59 18.72 -20.40
C PRO A 8 4.09 18.01 -21.66
N ALA A 9 5.42 17.98 -21.84
CA ALA A 9 6.11 17.21 -22.86
C ALA A 9 7.30 16.49 -22.21
N PRO A 10 7.13 15.24 -21.72
CA PRO A 10 8.25 14.48 -21.18
C PRO A 10 9.29 14.25 -22.29
N PRO A 11 10.59 14.37 -21.99
CA PRO A 11 11.64 13.85 -22.85
C PRO A 11 11.36 12.40 -23.23
N ASN A 12 11.84 11.99 -24.41
CA ASN A 12 11.73 10.58 -24.77
C ASN A 12 12.53 9.70 -23.79
N PRO A 13 12.16 8.41 -23.60
CA PRO A 13 12.81 7.53 -22.63
C PRO A 13 14.32 7.39 -22.81
N ARG A 14 14.81 7.51 -24.05
CA ARG A 14 16.23 7.45 -24.39
C ARG A 14 17.00 8.64 -23.82
N GLN A 15 16.45 9.85 -23.92
CA GLN A 15 17.05 11.05 -23.35
C GLN A 15 17.11 10.97 -21.82
N ASP A 16 16.03 10.50 -21.18
CA ASP A 16 16.03 10.26 -19.73
C ASP A 16 17.10 9.24 -19.33
N ALA A 17 17.27 8.16 -20.09
CA ALA A 17 18.32 7.18 -19.84
C ALA A 17 19.72 7.80 -19.93
N ILE A 18 19.97 8.67 -20.92
CA ILE A 18 21.22 9.42 -21.07
C ILE A 18 21.48 10.31 -19.85
N ASP A 19 20.47 11.07 -19.43
CA ASP A 19 20.64 12.03 -18.34
C ASP A 19 20.76 11.35 -16.97
N LEU A 20 20.07 10.22 -16.77
CA LEU A 20 20.30 9.35 -15.62
C LEU A 20 21.73 8.79 -15.61
N HIS A 21 22.23 8.32 -16.75
CA HIS A 21 23.59 7.79 -16.83
C HIS A 21 24.64 8.86 -16.51
N LYS A 22 24.45 10.11 -16.99
CA LYS A 22 25.30 11.24 -16.60
C LYS A 22 25.20 11.54 -15.11
N ALA A 23 24.00 11.50 -14.52
CA ALA A 23 23.79 11.73 -13.10
C ALA A 23 24.46 10.68 -12.19
N PHE A 24 24.71 9.48 -12.71
CA PHE A 24 25.47 8.43 -12.03
C PHE A 24 26.99 8.45 -12.33
N LYS A 25 27.51 9.36 -13.16
CA LYS A 25 28.93 9.44 -13.50
C LYS A 25 29.70 10.36 -12.54
N GLY A 26 30.93 9.96 -12.23
CA GLY A 26 31.88 10.77 -11.47
C GLY A 26 32.00 10.33 -10.01
N PHE A 27 32.63 11.16 -9.19
CA PHE A 27 32.71 10.91 -7.75
C PHE A 27 31.41 11.35 -7.09
N GLY A 28 30.62 10.37 -6.64
CA GLY A 28 29.28 10.58 -6.09
C GLY A 28 28.17 10.52 -7.16
N CYS A 29 26.94 10.80 -6.73
CA CYS A 29 25.75 10.75 -7.57
C CYS A 29 24.96 12.05 -7.49
N ASP A 30 24.55 12.60 -8.64
CA ASP A 30 23.55 13.66 -8.71
C ASP A 30 22.15 13.10 -8.43
N SER A 31 21.94 12.80 -7.16
CA SER A 31 20.71 12.21 -6.64
C SER A 31 19.50 13.12 -6.80
N THR A 32 19.71 14.43 -6.99
CA THR A 32 18.66 15.41 -7.28
C THR A 32 18.13 15.21 -8.70
N THR A 33 19.02 15.13 -9.70
CA THR A 33 18.62 14.84 -11.08
C THR A 33 17.92 13.49 -11.20
N VAL A 34 18.46 12.45 -10.56
CA VAL A 34 17.82 11.11 -10.53
C VAL A 34 16.41 11.19 -9.94
N SER A 35 16.25 11.87 -8.80
CA SER A 35 14.94 12.04 -8.16
C SER A 35 13.97 12.82 -9.03
N ASN A 36 14.42 13.92 -9.64
CA ASN A 36 13.58 14.78 -10.47
C ASN A 36 13.07 14.07 -11.72
N ILE A 37 13.93 13.33 -12.43
CA ILE A 37 13.51 12.54 -13.58
C ILE A 37 12.49 11.50 -13.15
N LEU A 38 12.84 10.64 -12.19
CA LEU A 38 12.02 9.47 -11.87
C LEU A 38 10.71 9.82 -11.16
N SER A 39 10.66 10.89 -10.36
CA SER A 39 9.42 11.34 -9.68
C SER A 39 8.42 12.03 -10.61
N HIS A 40 8.78 12.29 -11.87
CA HIS A 40 7.90 12.93 -12.86
C HIS A 40 7.69 12.03 -14.09
N ARG A 41 7.74 10.72 -13.90
CA ARG A 41 7.43 9.70 -14.91
C ARG A 41 6.45 8.72 -14.32
N ASP A 42 5.45 8.29 -15.09
CA ASP A 42 4.54 7.22 -14.70
C ASP A 42 5.22 5.84 -14.80
N SER A 43 4.54 4.79 -14.33
CA SER A 43 5.10 3.44 -14.33
C SER A 43 5.47 2.93 -15.72
N MET A 44 4.72 3.31 -16.77
CA MET A 44 5.01 2.90 -18.13
C MET A 44 6.26 3.60 -18.66
N GLN A 45 6.36 4.90 -18.46
CA GLN A 45 7.53 5.70 -18.80
C GLN A 45 8.78 5.21 -18.07
N ARG A 46 8.68 4.91 -16.76
CA ARG A 46 9.79 4.31 -16.01
C ARG A 46 10.19 2.92 -16.54
N GLY A 47 9.23 2.14 -17.04
CA GLY A 47 9.51 0.88 -17.74
C GLY A 47 10.34 1.08 -19.01
N TYR A 48 9.93 2.03 -19.86
CA TYR A 48 10.67 2.34 -21.09
C TYR A 48 12.06 2.92 -20.82
N ILE A 49 12.21 3.75 -19.79
CA ILE A 49 13.51 4.30 -19.38
C ILE A 49 14.46 3.16 -18.96
N GLN A 50 13.98 2.19 -18.18
CA GLN A 50 14.77 1.02 -17.80
C GLN A 50 15.22 0.20 -19.01
N GLN A 51 14.32 0.01 -19.98
CA GLN A 51 14.64 -0.70 -21.22
C GLN A 51 15.71 0.03 -22.04
N GLU A 52 15.55 1.33 -22.29
CA GLU A 52 16.54 2.14 -23.00
C GLU A 52 17.89 2.18 -22.27
N TYR A 53 17.88 2.35 -20.94
CA TYR A 53 19.09 2.34 -20.12
C TYR A 53 19.86 1.02 -20.29
N LYS A 54 19.16 -0.11 -20.21
CA LYS A 54 19.75 -1.44 -20.42
C LYS A 54 20.31 -1.60 -21.83
N THR A 55 19.57 -1.19 -22.86
CA THR A 55 20.00 -1.28 -24.27
C THR A 55 21.23 -0.43 -24.54
N MET A 56 21.32 0.76 -23.95
CA MET A 56 22.41 1.70 -24.21
C MET A 56 23.68 1.40 -23.42
N TYR A 57 23.55 0.92 -22.19
CA TYR A 57 24.67 0.81 -21.24
C TYR A 57 24.95 -0.62 -20.79
N SER A 58 24.18 -1.61 -21.25
CA SER A 58 24.31 -3.02 -20.86
C SER A 58 24.27 -3.25 -19.35
N GLU A 59 23.59 -2.37 -18.61
CA GLU A 59 23.47 -2.39 -17.17
C GLU A 59 22.03 -2.08 -16.75
N GLU A 60 21.56 -2.69 -15.66
CA GLU A 60 20.23 -2.42 -15.12
C GLU A 60 20.19 -1.08 -14.37
N LEU A 61 19.23 -0.21 -14.69
CA LEU A 61 19.05 1.05 -13.97
C LEU A 61 18.77 0.83 -12.47
N SER A 62 18.06 -0.26 -12.13
CA SER A 62 17.81 -0.65 -10.74
C SER A 62 19.10 -0.97 -9.96
N HIS A 63 20.11 -1.54 -10.64
CA HIS A 63 21.43 -1.80 -10.07
C HIS A 63 22.14 -0.48 -9.74
N ARG A 64 22.17 0.48 -10.68
CA ARG A 64 22.75 1.82 -10.45
C ARG A 64 22.11 2.55 -9.29
N ILE A 65 20.78 2.57 -9.23
CA ILE A 65 20.05 3.18 -8.10
C ILE A 65 20.48 2.53 -6.78
N SER A 66 20.69 1.21 -6.78
CA SER A 66 21.12 0.49 -5.59
C SER A 66 22.59 0.75 -5.22
N SER A 67 23.50 0.88 -6.19
CA SER A 67 24.93 1.08 -5.91
C SER A 67 25.28 2.53 -5.56
N GLU A 68 24.59 3.49 -6.17
CA GLU A 68 24.95 4.92 -6.11
C GLU A 68 24.23 5.68 -4.99
N LEU A 69 23.06 5.19 -4.54
CA LEU A 69 22.28 5.82 -3.48
C LEU A 69 22.39 5.04 -2.17
N SER A 70 22.05 5.69 -1.06
CA SER A 70 22.08 5.08 0.26
C SER A 70 20.84 5.42 1.11
N GLY A 71 20.71 4.75 2.25
CA GLY A 71 19.67 5.01 3.24
C GLY A 71 18.24 4.90 2.71
N ASN A 72 17.34 5.73 3.26
CA ASN A 72 15.92 5.73 2.88
C ASN A 72 15.68 6.28 1.47
N HIS A 73 16.59 7.11 0.95
CA HIS A 73 16.51 7.61 -0.42
C HIS A 73 16.63 6.48 -1.43
N LYS A 74 17.65 5.62 -1.26
CA LYS A 74 17.80 4.37 -2.03
C LYS A 74 16.55 3.51 -1.93
N LYS A 75 16.07 3.22 -0.72
CA LYS A 75 14.89 2.35 -0.52
C LYS A 75 13.65 2.88 -1.25
N ALA A 76 13.40 4.19 -1.17
CA ALA A 76 12.26 4.81 -1.82
C ALA A 76 12.36 4.74 -3.36
N LEU A 77 13.51 5.06 -3.94
CA LEU A 77 13.72 5.01 -5.39
C LEU A 77 13.75 3.57 -5.93
N SER A 78 14.37 2.64 -5.22
CA SER A 78 14.39 1.21 -5.58
C SER A 78 13.00 0.58 -5.60
N LEU A 79 12.08 1.03 -4.75
CA LEU A 79 10.68 0.64 -4.84
C LEU A 79 9.99 1.37 -6.00
N TRP A 80 10.15 2.69 -6.10
CA TRP A 80 9.44 3.51 -7.09
C TRP A 80 9.71 3.13 -8.55
N ILE A 81 10.94 2.70 -8.86
CA ILE A 81 11.32 2.31 -10.24
C ILE A 81 10.56 1.09 -10.75
N LEU A 82 9.99 0.27 -9.86
CA LEU A 82 9.18 -0.88 -10.21
C LEU A 82 7.76 -0.44 -10.63
N ASP A 83 7.11 -1.24 -11.47
CA ASP A 83 5.67 -1.12 -11.72
C ASP A 83 4.85 -1.33 -10.42
N PRO A 84 3.56 -0.97 -10.38
CA PRO A 84 2.76 -1.07 -9.16
C PRO A 84 2.71 -2.48 -8.56
N ALA A 85 2.58 -3.52 -9.39
CA ALA A 85 2.52 -4.90 -8.91
C ALA A 85 3.90 -5.38 -8.44
N GLY A 86 4.97 -4.99 -9.16
CA GLY A 86 6.35 -5.24 -8.76
C GLY A 86 6.72 -4.59 -7.43
N ARG A 87 6.21 -3.37 -7.16
CA ARG A 87 6.31 -2.67 -5.87
C ARG A 87 5.70 -3.50 -4.75
N ASP A 88 4.41 -3.83 -4.89
CA ASP A 88 3.68 -4.58 -3.87
C ASP A 88 4.31 -5.96 -3.61
N ALA A 89 4.69 -6.67 -4.68
CA ALA A 89 5.35 -7.96 -4.56
C ALA A 89 6.69 -7.88 -3.80
N THR A 90 7.48 -6.83 -4.05
CA THR A 90 8.76 -6.62 -3.36
C THR A 90 8.56 -6.31 -1.88
N VAL A 91 7.59 -5.44 -1.57
CA VAL A 91 7.23 -5.14 -0.18
C VAL A 91 6.75 -6.38 0.56
N LEU A 92 5.91 -7.21 -0.09
CA LEU A 92 5.45 -8.46 0.50
C LEU A 92 6.58 -9.46 0.72
N LYS A 93 7.53 -9.55 -0.22
CA LYS A 93 8.64 -10.49 -0.08
C LYS A 93 9.56 -10.14 1.08
N GLU A 94 9.85 -8.85 1.28
CA GLU A 94 10.59 -8.38 2.46
C GLU A 94 9.78 -8.65 3.74
N ALA A 95 8.51 -8.24 3.76
CA ALA A 95 7.64 -8.36 4.93
C ALA A 95 7.35 -9.80 5.35
N LEU A 96 7.42 -10.76 4.43
CA LEU A 96 7.26 -12.20 4.66
C LEU A 96 8.60 -12.95 4.60
N SER A 97 9.72 -12.26 4.84
CA SER A 97 11.03 -12.90 5.02
C SER A 97 11.28 -13.20 6.50
N ALA A 98 11.94 -14.32 6.79
CA ALA A 98 12.27 -14.69 8.17
C ALA A 98 13.20 -13.65 8.87
N GLU A 99 14.04 -12.97 8.09
CA GLU A 99 15.02 -12.00 8.59
C GLU A 99 14.41 -10.63 8.92
N SER A 100 13.31 -10.26 8.27
CA SER A 100 12.70 -8.93 8.42
C SER A 100 11.17 -8.97 8.47
N LEU A 101 10.64 -10.00 9.14
CA LEU A 101 9.21 -10.26 9.28
C LEU A 101 8.43 -9.02 9.76
N ASP A 102 7.53 -8.54 8.91
CA ASP A 102 6.61 -7.45 9.18
C ASP A 102 5.19 -7.81 8.72
N LEU A 103 4.52 -8.62 9.54
CA LEU A 103 3.15 -9.05 9.29
C LEU A 103 2.15 -7.89 9.18
N LYS A 104 2.45 -6.72 9.74
CA LYS A 104 1.59 -5.53 9.60
C LYS A 104 1.73 -4.94 8.19
N ALA A 105 2.94 -4.81 7.66
CA ALA A 105 3.16 -4.37 6.29
C ALA A 105 2.52 -5.34 5.27
N ALA A 106 2.66 -6.66 5.48
CA ALA A 106 2.03 -7.65 4.63
C ALA A 106 0.50 -7.54 4.66
N THR A 107 -0.07 -7.37 5.86
CA THR A 107 -1.51 -7.15 6.05
C THR A 107 -1.99 -5.87 5.38
N ASP A 108 -1.28 -4.76 5.56
CA ASP A 108 -1.61 -3.47 4.97
C ASP A 108 -1.67 -3.59 3.44
N ILE A 109 -0.70 -4.24 2.79
CA ILE A 109 -0.71 -4.44 1.33
C ILE A 109 -1.88 -5.35 0.94
N ILE A 110 -1.95 -6.58 1.46
CA ILE A 110 -2.96 -7.57 1.05
C ILE A 110 -4.38 -7.02 1.25
N CYS A 111 -4.69 -6.49 2.43
CA CYS A 111 -6.05 -6.10 2.80
C CYS A 111 -6.48 -4.73 2.24
N SER A 112 -5.60 -3.98 1.57
CA SER A 112 -5.93 -2.68 0.94
C SER A 112 -5.89 -2.68 -0.58
N ARG A 113 -5.64 -3.84 -1.20
CA ARG A 113 -5.68 -4.00 -2.66
C ARG A 113 -7.01 -4.57 -3.12
N THR A 114 -7.42 -4.14 -4.30
CA THR A 114 -8.60 -4.68 -4.97
C THR A 114 -8.31 -6.11 -5.47
N PRO A 115 -9.31 -6.97 -5.65
CA PRO A 115 -9.20 -8.26 -6.33
C PRO A 115 -8.31 -8.26 -7.59
N SER A 116 -8.50 -7.34 -8.53
CA SER A 116 -7.69 -7.23 -9.76
C SER A 116 -6.23 -6.89 -9.46
N GLN A 117 -5.98 -5.98 -8.52
CA GLN A 117 -4.62 -5.67 -8.06
C GLN A 117 -3.95 -6.89 -7.42
N LEU A 118 -4.68 -7.64 -6.58
CA LEU A 118 -4.17 -8.85 -5.95
C LEU A 118 -3.84 -9.93 -6.98
N GLN A 119 -4.67 -10.12 -7.99
CA GLN A 119 -4.43 -11.10 -9.06
C GLN A 119 -3.13 -10.82 -9.81
N ILE A 120 -2.94 -9.57 -10.26
CA ILE A 120 -1.71 -9.16 -10.96
C ILE A 120 -0.51 -9.30 -10.03
N MET A 121 -0.61 -8.81 -8.79
CA MET A 121 0.44 -8.89 -7.78
C MET A 121 0.88 -10.34 -7.52
N LYS A 122 -0.05 -11.30 -7.43
CA LYS A 122 0.29 -12.72 -7.25
C LYS A 122 1.09 -13.29 -8.42
N GLN A 123 0.70 -12.95 -9.65
CA GLN A 123 1.42 -13.36 -10.86
C GLN A 123 2.84 -12.75 -10.86
N THR A 124 2.94 -11.45 -10.57
CA THR A 124 4.24 -10.76 -10.47
C THR A 124 5.11 -11.33 -9.34
N TYR A 125 4.52 -11.68 -8.20
CA TYR A 125 5.23 -12.29 -7.07
C TYR A 125 5.87 -13.62 -7.47
N TYR A 126 5.10 -14.51 -8.10
CA TYR A 126 5.61 -15.79 -8.58
C TYR A 126 6.68 -15.60 -9.66
N ALA A 127 6.42 -14.76 -10.66
CA ALA A 127 7.38 -14.47 -11.73
C ALA A 127 8.72 -13.91 -11.21
N LYS A 128 8.68 -13.11 -10.13
CA LYS A 128 9.86 -12.46 -9.58
C LYS A 128 10.64 -13.33 -8.58
N PHE A 129 9.95 -14.15 -7.78
CA PHE A 129 10.56 -14.83 -6.63
C PHE A 129 10.51 -16.36 -6.71
N GLY A 130 9.84 -16.93 -7.71
CA GLY A 130 9.74 -18.38 -7.90
C GLY A 130 8.95 -19.11 -6.79
N THR A 131 8.23 -18.38 -5.94
CA THR A 131 7.38 -18.92 -4.86
C THR A 131 6.00 -18.27 -4.92
N TYR A 132 4.97 -19.01 -4.52
CA TYR A 132 3.61 -18.47 -4.43
C TYR A 132 3.47 -17.58 -3.18
N LEU A 133 2.74 -16.47 -3.31
CA LEU A 133 2.48 -15.58 -2.17
C LEU A 133 1.79 -16.34 -1.03
N GLU A 134 0.85 -17.22 -1.36
CA GLU A 134 0.14 -18.08 -0.43
C GLU A 134 1.08 -19.00 0.36
N HIS A 135 2.14 -19.50 -0.27
CA HIS A 135 3.15 -20.31 0.40
C HIS A 135 3.88 -19.48 1.46
N ASP A 136 4.37 -18.29 1.11
CA ASP A 136 5.09 -17.43 2.04
C ASP A 136 4.17 -16.93 3.19
N ILE A 137 2.88 -16.64 2.91
CA ILE A 137 1.88 -16.37 3.95
C ILE A 137 1.73 -17.58 4.88
N SER A 138 1.65 -18.80 4.33
CA SER A 138 1.47 -20.02 5.11
C SER A 138 2.68 -20.35 5.98
N GLN A 139 3.88 -19.95 5.58
CA GLN A 139 5.10 -20.17 6.37
C GLN A 139 5.27 -19.13 7.48
N GLN A 140 4.85 -17.87 7.25
CA GLN A 140 5.20 -16.76 8.15
C GLN A 140 4.05 -16.26 9.04
N ALA A 141 2.80 -16.39 8.60
CA ALA A 141 1.63 -16.05 9.42
C ALA A 141 1.08 -17.31 10.11
N SER A 142 0.32 -17.13 11.19
CA SER A 142 -0.31 -18.24 11.92
C SER A 142 -1.74 -17.90 12.38
N GLY A 143 -2.46 -18.91 12.86
CA GLY A 143 -3.81 -18.74 13.42
C GLY A 143 -4.82 -18.11 12.46
N ASP A 144 -5.74 -17.32 12.99
CA ASP A 144 -6.77 -16.66 12.18
C ASP A 144 -6.24 -15.53 11.30
N HIS A 145 -5.06 -14.99 11.61
CA HIS A 145 -4.37 -14.06 10.74
C HIS A 145 -3.90 -14.73 9.44
N GLN A 146 -3.33 -15.94 9.52
CA GLN A 146 -3.00 -16.72 8.32
C GLN A 146 -4.26 -17.04 7.50
N LYS A 147 -5.31 -17.53 8.17
CA LYS A 147 -6.57 -17.91 7.50
C LYS A 147 -7.19 -16.74 6.76
N ILE A 148 -7.28 -15.56 7.38
CA ILE A 148 -7.88 -14.38 6.73
C ILE A 148 -7.04 -13.91 5.54
N LEU A 149 -5.70 -13.90 5.65
CA LEU A 149 -4.84 -13.47 4.54
C LEU A 149 -4.96 -14.43 3.35
N LEU A 150 -4.91 -15.74 3.59
CA LEU A 150 -5.06 -16.77 2.55
C LEU A 150 -6.42 -16.68 1.86
N ALA A 151 -7.50 -16.54 2.65
CA ALA A 151 -8.83 -16.35 2.09
C ALA A 151 -8.92 -15.04 1.28
N TYR A 152 -8.37 -13.93 1.78
CA TYR A 152 -8.43 -12.64 1.09
C TYR A 152 -7.66 -12.60 -0.24
N VAL A 153 -6.53 -13.32 -0.36
CA VAL A 153 -5.78 -13.43 -1.62
C VAL A 153 -6.33 -14.52 -2.57
N GLY A 154 -7.12 -15.46 -2.04
CA GLY A 154 -7.68 -16.57 -2.81
C GLY A 154 -9.04 -16.28 -3.44
N ILE A 155 -9.84 -15.39 -2.84
CA ILE A 155 -11.22 -15.15 -3.26
C ILE A 155 -11.32 -13.97 -4.23
N PRO A 156 -11.84 -14.17 -5.47
CA PRO A 156 -12.08 -13.09 -6.42
C PRO A 156 -13.36 -12.33 -6.06
N ARG A 157 -13.27 -11.38 -5.13
CA ARG A 157 -14.43 -10.57 -4.71
C ARG A 157 -14.95 -9.70 -5.86
N TYR A 158 -16.24 -9.39 -5.83
CA TYR A 158 -16.84 -8.38 -6.70
C TYR A 158 -16.27 -6.99 -6.40
N GLU A 159 -16.00 -6.19 -7.44
CA GLU A 159 -15.45 -4.83 -7.31
C GLU A 159 -16.46 -3.71 -7.60
N GLY A 160 -17.66 -4.05 -8.07
CA GLY A 160 -18.68 -3.05 -8.41
C GLY A 160 -19.44 -2.48 -7.20
N PRO A 161 -20.21 -1.40 -7.41
CA PRO A 161 -20.93 -0.67 -6.37
C PRO A 161 -22.24 -1.34 -5.91
N GLU A 162 -22.73 -2.36 -6.63
CA GLU A 162 -24.02 -2.99 -6.38
C GLU A 162 -24.02 -3.77 -5.06
N VAL A 163 -25.10 -3.58 -4.31
CA VAL A 163 -25.27 -4.16 -2.97
C VAL A 163 -26.71 -4.62 -2.80
N ASP A 164 -26.89 -5.84 -2.28
CA ASP A 164 -28.20 -6.37 -1.88
C ASP A 164 -28.49 -6.02 -0.40
N PRO A 165 -29.49 -5.16 -0.11
CA PRO A 165 -29.82 -4.76 1.26
C PRO A 165 -30.23 -5.92 2.18
N THR A 166 -30.78 -6.99 1.62
CA THR A 166 -31.20 -8.18 2.37
C THR A 166 -29.97 -8.93 2.87
N ILE A 167 -28.98 -9.15 1.99
CA ILE A 167 -27.72 -9.80 2.35
C ILE A 167 -26.92 -8.92 3.32
N VAL A 168 -26.91 -7.60 3.13
CA VAL A 168 -26.28 -6.66 4.08
C VAL A 168 -26.86 -6.81 5.48
N THR A 169 -28.19 -6.82 5.58
CA THR A 169 -28.88 -6.96 6.87
C THR A 169 -28.59 -8.33 7.49
N HIS A 170 -28.52 -9.38 6.69
CA HIS A 170 -28.17 -10.72 7.14
C HIS A 170 -26.74 -10.78 7.69
N ASP A 171 -25.75 -10.30 6.93
CA ASP A 171 -24.35 -10.30 7.36
C ASP A 171 -24.13 -9.44 8.62
N ALA A 172 -24.85 -8.31 8.76
CA ALA A 172 -24.82 -7.52 9.99
C ALA A 172 -25.36 -8.30 11.21
N LYS A 173 -26.43 -9.08 11.03
CA LYS A 173 -26.96 -9.99 12.08
C LYS A 173 -26.00 -11.13 12.39
N ASP A 174 -25.35 -11.71 11.38
CA ASP A 174 -24.37 -12.77 11.56
C ASP A 174 -23.16 -12.27 12.34
N LEU A 175 -22.62 -11.09 12.01
CA LEU A 175 -21.51 -10.49 12.76
C LEU A 175 -21.88 -10.20 14.22
N TYR A 176 -23.11 -9.77 14.50
CA TYR A 176 -23.57 -9.57 15.87
C TYR A 176 -23.66 -10.89 16.64
N LYS A 177 -24.22 -11.94 16.01
CA LYS A 177 -24.30 -13.29 16.59
C LYS A 177 -22.91 -13.92 16.79
N ALA A 178 -21.96 -13.59 15.94
CA ALA A 178 -20.59 -14.12 15.95
C ALA A 178 -19.65 -13.40 16.93
N GLY A 179 -20.02 -12.20 17.41
CA GLY A 179 -19.26 -11.45 18.41
C GLY A 179 -20.12 -11.15 19.64
N GLU A 180 -20.62 -9.92 19.74
CA GLU A 180 -21.26 -9.38 20.96
C GLU A 180 -22.42 -10.22 21.54
N LYS A 181 -23.09 -11.08 20.77
CA LYS A 181 -24.19 -11.93 21.27
C LYS A 181 -23.73 -13.25 21.94
N LYS A 182 -22.45 -13.55 21.97
CA LYS A 182 -21.93 -14.81 22.54
C LYS A 182 -20.68 -14.57 23.39
N LEU A 183 -20.31 -15.57 24.19
CA LEU A 183 -19.03 -15.58 24.87
C LEU A 183 -17.93 -16.03 23.88
N GLY A 184 -16.93 -15.18 23.71
CA GLY A 184 -15.86 -15.38 22.72
C GLY A 184 -16.34 -15.15 21.29
N THR A 185 -15.41 -15.17 20.34
CA THR A 185 -15.68 -14.80 18.95
C THR A 185 -15.88 -16.04 18.08
N ASP A 186 -16.68 -15.94 17.02
CA ASP A 186 -16.69 -16.90 15.91
C ASP A 186 -15.88 -16.30 14.75
N GLU A 187 -14.57 -16.56 14.79
CA GLU A 187 -13.62 -16.05 13.81
C GLU A 187 -13.92 -16.53 12.39
N LYS A 188 -14.53 -17.72 12.23
CA LYS A 188 -14.89 -18.25 10.91
C LYS A 188 -15.93 -17.37 10.23
N THR A 189 -16.94 -16.91 10.98
CA THR A 189 -17.95 -16.00 10.44
C THR A 189 -17.35 -14.63 10.08
N PHE A 190 -16.47 -14.10 10.93
CA PHE A 190 -15.74 -12.86 10.61
C PHE A 190 -14.88 -13.02 9.35
N ILE A 191 -14.09 -14.08 9.24
CA ILE A 191 -13.25 -14.36 8.06
C ILE A 191 -14.13 -14.42 6.81
N ARG A 192 -15.15 -15.29 6.80
CA ARG A 192 -16.06 -15.48 5.65
C ARG A 192 -16.60 -14.14 5.14
N ILE A 193 -17.22 -13.35 6.02
CA ILE A 193 -17.86 -12.09 5.62
C ILE A 193 -16.81 -11.08 5.13
N PHE A 194 -15.68 -10.95 5.81
CA PHE A 194 -14.66 -9.96 5.46
C PHE A 194 -13.84 -10.32 4.21
N THR A 195 -13.80 -11.60 3.80
CA THR A 195 -12.99 -12.05 2.66
C THR A 195 -13.80 -12.32 1.40
N GLU A 196 -15.11 -12.56 1.52
CA GLU A 196 -16.01 -12.87 0.38
C GLU A 196 -16.80 -11.67 -0.13
N ARG A 197 -17.02 -10.64 0.69
CA ARG A 197 -17.85 -9.49 0.32
C ARG A 197 -17.06 -8.39 -0.38
N SER A 198 -17.71 -7.69 -1.31
CA SER A 198 -17.15 -6.49 -1.94
C SER A 198 -16.93 -5.38 -0.92
N TRP A 199 -16.09 -4.40 -1.26
CA TRP A 199 -15.91 -3.22 -0.42
C TRP A 199 -17.19 -2.40 -0.28
N ALA A 200 -17.96 -2.24 -1.36
CA ALA A 200 -19.26 -1.57 -1.31
C ALA A 200 -20.22 -2.25 -0.31
N HIS A 201 -20.28 -3.59 -0.37
CA HIS A 201 -21.08 -4.38 0.56
C HIS A 201 -20.58 -4.26 2.01
N MET A 202 -19.27 -4.36 2.23
CA MET A 202 -18.69 -4.22 3.58
C MET A 202 -18.94 -2.85 4.20
N ALA A 203 -18.90 -1.77 3.40
CA ALA A 203 -19.27 -0.44 3.86
C ALA A 203 -20.76 -0.35 4.22
N ALA A 204 -21.64 -0.96 3.43
CA ALA A 204 -23.07 -1.05 3.72
C ALA A 204 -23.35 -1.87 5.00
N VAL A 205 -22.66 -3.00 5.20
CA VAL A 205 -22.72 -3.80 6.43
C VAL A 205 -22.30 -2.98 7.65
N ALA A 206 -21.23 -2.20 7.56
CA ALA A 206 -20.79 -1.32 8.65
C ALA A 206 -21.87 -0.28 9.03
N SER A 207 -22.53 0.29 8.03
CA SER A 207 -23.63 1.25 8.22
C SER A 207 -24.86 0.58 8.85
N ALA A 208 -25.30 -0.57 8.30
CA ALA A 208 -26.43 -1.33 8.80
C ALA A 208 -26.20 -1.81 10.25
N TYR A 209 -25.00 -2.32 10.55
CA TYR A 209 -24.63 -2.72 11.91
C TYR A 209 -24.78 -1.58 12.90
N ARG A 210 -24.31 -0.37 12.55
CA ARG A 210 -24.46 0.82 13.39
C ARG A 210 -25.92 1.19 13.61
N HIS A 211 -26.74 1.15 12.56
CA HIS A 211 -28.17 1.45 12.66
C HIS A 211 -28.91 0.44 13.55
N MET A 212 -28.55 -0.85 13.46
CA MET A 212 -29.25 -1.93 14.17
C MET A 212 -28.87 -2.04 15.64
N TYR A 213 -27.62 -1.77 16.00
CA TYR A 213 -27.07 -2.07 17.33
C TYR A 213 -26.48 -0.86 18.06
N ASP A 214 -26.57 0.34 17.47
CA ASP A 214 -25.97 1.59 17.98
C ASP A 214 -24.48 1.46 18.35
N ARG A 215 -23.78 0.60 17.62
CA ARG A 215 -22.35 0.29 17.82
C ARG A 215 -21.63 0.35 16.48
N SER A 216 -20.43 0.91 16.47
CA SER A 216 -19.57 0.86 15.29
C SER A 216 -18.96 -0.54 15.14
N LEU A 217 -19.08 -1.14 13.97
CA LEU A 217 -18.43 -2.42 13.67
C LEU A 217 -16.90 -2.37 13.89
N GLN A 218 -16.25 -1.22 13.66
CA GLN A 218 -14.82 -1.05 14.00
C GLN A 218 -14.54 -1.15 15.50
N LYS A 219 -15.49 -0.75 16.37
CA LYS A 219 -15.35 -0.90 17.82
C LYS A 219 -15.58 -2.35 18.23
N VAL A 220 -16.54 -3.02 17.61
CA VAL A 220 -16.80 -4.45 17.83
C VAL A 220 -15.56 -5.27 17.47
N VAL A 221 -14.99 -5.09 16.28
CA VAL A 221 -13.76 -5.80 15.88
C VAL A 221 -12.63 -5.62 16.92
N LYS A 222 -12.44 -4.42 17.45
CA LYS A 222 -11.41 -4.15 18.49
C LYS A 222 -11.69 -4.78 19.84
N ASN A 223 -12.95 -5.02 20.16
CA ASN A 223 -13.35 -5.61 21.44
C ASN A 223 -13.31 -7.14 21.37
N GLU A 224 -13.69 -7.70 20.22
CA GLU A 224 -13.87 -9.14 20.00
C GLU A 224 -12.61 -9.84 19.48
N THR A 225 -11.65 -9.10 18.92
CA THR A 225 -10.44 -9.68 18.31
C THR A 225 -9.20 -8.96 18.80
N SER A 226 -8.03 -9.56 18.56
CA SER A 226 -6.74 -8.97 18.94
C SER A 226 -5.64 -9.31 17.93
N GLY A 227 -4.45 -8.75 18.15
CA GLY A 227 -3.25 -9.08 17.39
C GLY A 227 -3.36 -8.76 15.90
N ASN A 228 -2.72 -9.57 15.05
CA ASN A 228 -2.72 -9.33 13.61
C ASN A 228 -4.05 -9.68 12.92
N PHE A 229 -4.88 -10.52 13.55
CA PHE A 229 -6.23 -10.80 13.06
C PHE A 229 -7.12 -9.55 13.16
N GLU A 230 -7.09 -8.84 14.30
CA GLU A 230 -7.75 -7.54 14.45
C GLU A 230 -7.26 -6.53 13.42
N VAL A 231 -5.93 -6.47 13.19
CA VAL A 231 -5.33 -5.56 12.21
C VAL A 231 -5.89 -5.83 10.81
N ALA A 232 -5.98 -7.09 10.38
CA ALA A 232 -6.51 -7.46 9.07
C ALA A 232 -7.97 -7.04 8.90
N LEU A 233 -8.84 -7.42 9.84
CA LEU A 233 -10.27 -7.04 9.82
C LEU A 233 -10.45 -5.52 9.77
N LEU A 234 -9.71 -4.78 10.61
CA LEU A 234 -9.78 -3.32 10.65
C LEU A 234 -9.24 -2.67 9.37
N THR A 235 -8.21 -3.23 8.74
CA THR A 235 -7.69 -2.72 7.47
C THR A 235 -8.72 -2.90 6.36
N ILE A 236 -9.29 -4.11 6.22
CA ILE A 236 -10.35 -4.40 5.24
C ILE A 236 -11.53 -3.43 5.44
N LEU A 237 -12.06 -3.34 6.65
CA LEU A 237 -13.24 -2.52 6.95
C LEU A 237 -12.99 -1.03 6.69
N ARG A 238 -11.82 -0.51 7.08
CA ARG A 238 -11.48 0.90 6.86
C ARG A 238 -11.21 1.22 5.39
N CYS A 239 -10.62 0.30 4.64
CA CYS A 239 -10.45 0.46 3.20
C CYS A 239 -11.79 0.40 2.47
N ALA A 240 -12.70 -0.46 2.90
CA ALA A 240 -14.07 -0.51 2.38
C ALA A 240 -14.84 0.80 2.62
N GLU A 241 -14.73 1.38 3.82
CA GLU A 241 -15.41 2.66 4.14
C GLU A 241 -14.77 3.87 3.43
N ASN A 242 -13.44 4.03 3.54
CA ASN A 242 -12.70 5.16 2.98
C ASN A 242 -11.19 4.85 2.98
N PRO A 243 -10.62 4.39 1.85
CA PRO A 243 -9.21 4.02 1.78
C PRO A 243 -8.28 5.23 1.98
N ALA A 244 -8.67 6.41 1.49
CA ALA A 244 -7.90 7.64 1.68
C ALA A 244 -7.75 8.02 3.16
N LYS A 245 -8.84 7.93 3.93
CA LYS A 245 -8.86 8.16 5.38
C LYS A 245 -8.07 7.11 6.14
N TYR A 246 -8.05 5.86 5.68
CA TYR A 246 -7.20 4.82 6.23
C TYR A 246 -5.72 5.18 6.05
N PHE A 247 -5.27 5.43 4.82
CA PHE A 247 -3.86 5.77 4.56
C PHE A 247 -3.43 7.09 5.19
N ALA A 248 -4.31 8.09 5.31
CA ALA A 248 -4.02 9.31 6.07
C ALA A 248 -3.73 9.01 7.55
N LYS A 249 -4.41 8.02 8.16
CA LYS A 249 -4.10 7.57 9.53
C LYS A 249 -2.78 6.81 9.60
N VAL A 250 -2.49 5.98 8.60
CA VAL A 250 -1.21 5.24 8.52
C VAL A 250 -0.04 6.22 8.43
N LEU A 251 -0.09 7.19 7.51
CA LEU A 251 0.91 8.25 7.38
C LEU A 251 1.06 9.10 8.64
N ARG A 252 -0.05 9.43 9.32
CA ARG A 252 0.05 10.17 10.58
C ARG A 252 0.80 9.37 11.64
N LYS A 253 0.53 8.07 11.74
CA LYS A 253 1.17 7.18 12.71
C LYS A 253 2.66 7.01 12.41
N SER A 254 3.05 6.88 11.14
CA SER A 254 4.46 6.74 10.77
C SER A 254 5.29 7.99 11.06
N MET A 255 4.64 9.16 11.14
CA MET A 255 5.25 10.47 11.37
C MET A 255 4.91 11.06 12.76
N LYS A 256 4.45 10.24 13.72
CA LYS A 256 4.12 10.73 15.06
C LYS A 256 5.13 10.20 16.08
N GLY A 257 5.76 11.11 16.82
CA GLY A 257 6.57 10.78 17.99
C GLY A 257 8.01 11.22 17.79
N LEU A 258 8.92 10.62 18.54
CA LEU A 258 10.35 10.79 18.33
C LEU A 258 10.79 9.81 17.22
N GLY A 259 11.23 10.36 16.09
CA GLY A 259 11.61 9.59 14.91
C GLY A 259 10.45 9.28 13.96
N THR A 260 10.79 8.66 12.84
CA THR A 260 9.87 8.37 11.74
C THR A 260 9.95 6.89 11.39
N ASP A 261 8.80 6.23 11.22
CA ASP A 261 8.72 4.92 10.59
C ASP A 261 8.82 5.10 9.08
N ASP A 262 10.06 5.20 8.60
CA ASP A 262 10.37 5.41 7.19
C ASP A 262 9.90 4.26 6.31
N LYS A 263 9.87 3.01 6.81
CA LYS A 263 9.38 1.87 6.05
C LYS A 263 7.90 2.06 5.69
N THR A 264 7.08 2.42 6.67
CA THR A 264 5.65 2.69 6.43
C THR A 264 5.44 3.97 5.62
N LEU A 265 6.18 5.05 5.91
CA LEU A 265 6.07 6.30 5.17
C LEU A 265 6.37 6.10 3.68
N VAL A 266 7.51 5.48 3.36
CA VAL A 266 7.90 5.16 1.98
C VAL A 266 6.86 4.27 1.33
N ARG A 267 6.48 3.15 1.98
CA ARG A 267 5.51 2.20 1.44
C ARG A 267 4.22 2.89 1.01
N VAL A 268 3.64 3.71 1.87
CA VAL A 268 2.37 4.38 1.55
C VAL A 268 2.57 5.43 0.46
N VAL A 269 3.62 6.25 0.51
CA VAL A 269 3.85 7.27 -0.53
C VAL A 269 4.05 6.61 -1.89
N VAL A 270 4.98 5.66 -2.04
CA VAL A 270 5.33 5.07 -3.34
C VAL A 270 4.21 4.19 -3.93
N THR A 271 3.36 3.58 -3.09
CA THR A 271 2.27 2.71 -3.58
C THR A 271 0.98 3.48 -3.86
N ARG A 272 0.77 4.67 -3.27
CA ARG A 272 -0.48 5.43 -3.43
C ARG A 272 -0.38 6.64 -4.36
N THR A 273 0.83 7.07 -4.72
CA THR A 273 1.09 8.24 -5.58
C THR A 273 0.32 8.21 -6.90
N GLU A 274 0.29 7.06 -7.57
CA GLU A 274 -0.39 6.87 -8.87
C GLU A 274 -1.88 6.48 -8.74
N ILE A 275 -2.44 6.46 -7.52
CA ILE A 275 -3.80 5.93 -7.26
C ILE A 275 -4.71 7.02 -6.67
N ASP A 276 -4.48 7.38 -5.41
CA ASP A 276 -5.41 8.17 -4.62
C ASP A 276 -4.75 9.15 -3.66
N MET A 277 -3.46 9.46 -3.85
CA MET A 277 -2.73 10.37 -2.99
C MET A 277 -3.40 11.74 -2.80
N GLN A 278 -4.07 12.29 -3.83
CA GLN A 278 -4.82 13.55 -3.67
C GLN A 278 -5.96 13.43 -2.65
N TYR A 279 -6.67 12.30 -2.63
CA TYR A 279 -7.71 12.04 -1.65
C TYR A 279 -7.12 11.80 -0.25
N ILE A 280 -5.96 11.13 -0.18
CA ILE A 280 -5.21 10.92 1.08
C ILE A 280 -4.81 12.27 1.68
N LYS A 281 -4.28 13.19 0.86
CA LYS A 281 -3.91 14.56 1.29
C LYS A 281 -5.12 15.31 1.84
N ALA A 282 -6.25 15.26 1.15
CA ALA A 282 -7.49 15.89 1.59
C ALA A 282 -7.99 15.34 2.94
N GLU A 283 -8.04 14.01 3.11
CA GLU A 283 -8.45 13.37 4.37
C GLU A 283 -7.43 13.63 5.50
N TYR A 284 -6.13 13.69 5.18
CA TYR A 284 -5.08 14.05 6.13
C TYR A 284 -5.27 15.48 6.65
N TYR A 285 -5.43 16.45 5.75
CA TYR A 285 -5.64 17.85 6.12
C TYR A 285 -6.96 18.03 6.88
N LYS A 286 -8.05 17.43 6.40
CA LYS A 286 -9.37 17.47 7.06
C LYS A 286 -9.27 17.05 8.53
N LYS A 287 -8.51 15.99 8.81
CA LYS A 287 -8.40 15.39 10.14
C LYS A 287 -7.35 16.03 11.05
N TYR A 288 -6.19 16.40 10.51
CA TYR A 288 -5.03 16.83 11.32
C TYR A 288 -4.70 18.32 11.20
N LYS A 289 -5.41 19.05 10.32
CA LYS A 289 -5.25 20.50 10.11
C LYS A 289 -3.82 20.92 9.75
N LYS A 290 -3.05 20.00 9.17
CA LYS A 290 -1.69 20.20 8.66
C LYS A 290 -1.62 19.54 7.27
N PRO A 291 -1.11 20.22 6.23
CA PRO A 291 -0.87 19.60 4.93
C PRO A 291 0.05 18.38 5.05
N LEU A 292 -0.21 17.34 4.24
CA LEU A 292 0.61 16.13 4.26
C LEU A 292 2.07 16.43 3.85
N ALA A 293 2.26 17.30 2.86
CA ALA A 293 3.58 17.74 2.42
C ALA A 293 4.38 18.38 3.57
N ASP A 294 3.76 19.27 4.35
CA ASP A 294 4.40 19.89 5.52
C ASP A 294 4.74 18.88 6.62
N ALA A 295 3.91 17.84 6.78
CA ALA A 295 4.20 16.76 7.72
C ALA A 295 5.42 15.95 7.27
N ILE A 296 5.51 15.60 5.99
CA ILE A 296 6.68 14.90 5.43
C ILE A 296 7.93 15.77 5.52
N HIS A 297 7.79 17.07 5.21
CA HIS A 297 8.88 18.04 5.28
C HIS A 297 9.43 18.15 6.71
N SER A 298 8.60 18.13 7.77
CA SER A 298 9.12 18.21 9.14
C SER A 298 9.83 16.94 9.63
N GLU A 299 9.54 15.78 9.03
CA GLU A 299 9.96 14.47 9.54
C GLU A 299 11.13 13.84 8.76
N THR A 300 11.35 14.27 7.52
CA THR A 300 12.38 13.72 6.63
C THR A 300 13.43 14.77 6.31
N SER A 301 14.56 14.45 5.67
CA SER A 301 15.56 15.45 5.25
C SER A 301 16.29 15.03 3.96
N GLY A 302 17.08 15.95 3.38
CA GLY A 302 17.93 15.69 2.21
C GLY A 302 17.19 15.23 0.96
N GLY A 303 17.88 14.49 0.09
CA GLY A 303 17.32 13.94 -1.15
C GLY A 303 16.11 13.02 -0.94
N TYR A 304 16.06 12.32 0.20
CA TYR A 304 14.91 11.53 0.62
C TYR A 304 13.65 12.38 0.78
N ARG A 305 13.74 13.51 1.52
CA ARG A 305 12.63 14.47 1.65
C ARG A 305 12.19 14.98 0.28
N THR A 306 13.14 15.48 -0.50
CA THR A 306 12.86 16.04 -1.83
C THR A 306 12.10 15.05 -2.70
N PHE A 307 12.56 13.80 -2.74
CA PHE A 307 11.92 12.75 -3.52
C PHE A 307 10.49 12.46 -3.05
N LEU A 308 10.25 12.28 -1.75
CA LEU A 308 8.90 12.04 -1.24
C LEU A 308 7.95 13.21 -1.51
N LEU A 309 8.44 14.46 -1.38
CA LEU A 309 7.64 15.65 -1.67
C LEU A 309 7.28 15.75 -3.16
N SER A 310 8.18 15.38 -4.07
CA SER A 310 7.87 15.32 -5.50
C SER A 310 6.76 14.32 -5.80
N LEU A 311 6.74 13.16 -5.13
CA LEU A 311 5.68 12.17 -5.29
C LEU A 311 4.33 12.65 -4.72
N VAL A 312 4.35 13.30 -3.55
CA VAL A 312 3.13 13.80 -2.89
C VAL A 312 2.58 15.06 -3.59
N GLY A 313 3.43 15.84 -4.25
CA GLY A 313 3.10 17.12 -4.88
C GLY A 313 2.87 18.25 -3.88
N SER A 314 3.07 19.50 -4.31
CA SER A 314 3.11 20.69 -3.46
C SER A 314 1.76 21.25 -2.98
N HIS A 315 0.61 20.71 -3.42
CA HIS A 315 -0.73 21.19 -3.04
C HIS A 315 -1.69 20.05 -2.75
#